data_AF-A0A6G4X4T7-F1
#
_entry.id   AF-A0A6G4X4T7-F1
#
_cell.length_a   1.000
_cell.length_b   1.000
_cell.length_c   1.000
_cell.angle_alpha   90.00
_cell.angle_beta   90.00
_cell.angle_gamma   90.00
#
_symmetry.space_group_name_H-M   'P 1'
#
loop_
_entity.id
_entity.type
_entity.pdbx_description
1 polymer ?
#
loop_
_entity_poly.entity_id
_entity_poly.type
_entity_poly.pdbx_seq_one_letter_code
_entity_poly.pdbx_strand_id
1 'polypeptide(L)'
;LLGEAGIAQARVVGPGFVNVTLERGARCALVRELAASGTGPSPCDRPGVDIPRWAAATGEPAARLAVRTARASSLFRVQYAYARTQALLRYGREVGVLPDAGCVDVEGAVPGADPVPEAAFGAGSGGGGGGRSAALLALLADRARVTEPGALARHLDAVAGAFFDFHDACPPLPAGDEKPGAAHRGRLALAEATGAVLAGGLAQLGVTAPARI
;
A
#
# COMPACT_ATOMS: atom_id res chain seq x y z
N LEU A 1 18.35 -16.89 -11.91
CA LEU A 1 17.47 -15.76 -11.51
C LEU A 1 18.18 -14.42 -11.65
N LEU A 2 19.46 -14.27 -11.29
CA LEU A 2 20.26 -13.15 -11.79
C LEU A 2 20.38 -13.29 -13.32
N GLY A 3 19.83 -12.33 -14.07
CA GLY A 3 19.78 -12.35 -15.53
C GLY A 3 18.37 -12.38 -16.16
N GLU A 4 17.29 -12.51 -15.37
CA GLU A 4 15.94 -12.21 -15.88
C GLU A 4 15.69 -10.70 -15.91
N ALA A 5 15.05 -10.22 -16.98
CA ALA A 5 14.79 -8.80 -17.18
C ALA A 5 14.01 -8.21 -15.99
N GLY A 6 14.59 -7.19 -15.33
CA GLY A 6 13.94 -6.44 -14.24
C GLY A 6 14.37 -6.79 -12.81
N ILE A 7 15.21 -7.82 -12.60
CA ILE A 7 15.77 -8.15 -11.28
C ILE A 7 17.16 -7.53 -11.12
N ALA A 8 17.28 -6.54 -10.22
CA ALA A 8 18.55 -5.89 -9.91
C ALA A 8 19.43 -6.73 -8.97
N GLN A 9 18.82 -7.46 -8.04
CA GLN A 9 19.53 -8.32 -7.09
C GLN A 9 18.64 -9.47 -6.61
N ALA A 10 19.21 -10.64 -6.39
CA ALA A 10 18.58 -11.73 -5.66
C ALA A 10 19.57 -12.29 -4.64
N ARG A 11 19.19 -12.37 -3.36
CA ARG A 11 20.05 -12.88 -2.27
C ARG A 11 19.28 -13.90 -1.43
N VAL A 12 19.88 -15.06 -1.19
CA VAL A 12 19.39 -16.04 -0.22
C VAL A 12 19.79 -15.57 1.18
N VAL A 13 18.83 -15.40 2.08
CA VAL A 13 19.06 -14.85 3.44
C VAL A 13 19.04 -15.95 4.51
N GLY A 14 18.56 -17.14 4.18
CA GLY A 14 18.50 -18.30 5.05
C GLY A 14 17.82 -19.48 4.36
N PRO A 15 17.59 -20.60 5.07
CA PRO A 15 16.90 -21.75 4.50
C PRO A 15 15.47 -21.35 4.10
N GLY A 16 15.23 -21.22 2.79
CA GLY A 16 13.90 -21.01 2.20
C GLY A 16 13.51 -19.56 1.86
N PHE A 17 14.35 -18.56 2.14
CA PHE A 17 14.00 -17.14 1.88
C PHE A 17 14.97 -16.49 0.88
N VAL A 18 14.40 -15.84 -0.14
CA VAL A 18 15.13 -15.09 -1.17
C VAL A 18 14.62 -13.66 -1.20
N ASN A 19 15.49 -12.70 -0.90
CA ASN A 19 15.22 -11.29 -1.11
C ASN A 19 15.50 -10.94 -2.57
N VAL A 20 14.53 -10.32 -3.23
CA VAL A 20 14.65 -9.86 -4.61
C VAL A 20 14.50 -8.34 -4.65
N THR A 21 15.51 -7.66 -5.17
CA THR A 21 15.48 -6.23 -5.46
C THR A 21 15.14 -6.03 -6.93
N LEU A 22 14.10 -5.26 -7.20
CA LEU A 22 13.67 -4.94 -8.55
C LEU A 22 14.37 -3.69 -9.10
N GLU A 23 14.72 -3.71 -10.38
CA GLU A 23 15.15 -2.53 -11.11
C GLU A 23 14.06 -1.44 -11.10
N ARG A 24 14.45 -0.18 -11.28
CA ARG A 24 13.50 0.95 -11.34
C ARG A 24 12.39 0.69 -12.37
N GLY A 25 12.74 0.21 -13.56
CA GLY A 25 11.78 -0.10 -14.62
C GLY A 25 10.75 -1.16 -14.22
N ALA A 26 11.20 -2.23 -13.55
CA ALA A 26 10.33 -3.30 -13.06
C ALA A 26 9.39 -2.82 -11.95
N ARG A 27 9.88 -1.98 -11.03
CA ARG A 27 9.03 -1.33 -10.01
C ARG A 27 7.94 -0.46 -10.64
N CYS A 28 8.31 0.35 -11.63
CA CYS A 28 7.36 1.20 -12.36
C CYS A 28 6.30 0.34 -13.08
N ALA A 29 6.71 -0.78 -13.70
CA ALA A 29 5.80 -1.69 -14.38
C ALA A 29 4.81 -2.33 -13.40
N LEU A 30 5.30 -2.82 -12.26
CA LEU A 30 4.46 -3.39 -11.20
C LEU A 30 3.42 -2.39 -10.68
N VAL A 31 3.82 -1.14 -10.41
CA VAL A 31 2.87 -0.11 -9.96
C VAL A 31 1.77 0.13 -10.98
N ARG A 32 2.10 0.17 -12.29
CA ARG A 32 1.09 0.31 -13.35
C ARG A 32 0.15 -0.88 -13.42
N GLU A 33 0.69 -2.09 -13.32
CA GLU A 33 -0.09 -3.34 -13.35
C GLU A 33 -1.10 -3.38 -12.18
N LEU A 34 -0.62 -3.08 -10.97
CA LEU A 34 -1.46 -3.04 -9.79
C LEU A 34 -2.55 -1.96 -9.90
N ALA A 35 -2.21 -0.75 -10.35
CA ALA A 35 -3.18 0.32 -10.57
C ALA A 35 -4.28 -0.08 -11.57
N ALA A 36 -3.93 -0.83 -12.62
CA ALA A 36 -4.88 -1.31 -13.63
C ALA A 36 -5.79 -2.44 -13.13
N SER A 37 -5.46 -3.12 -12.03
CA SER A 37 -6.20 -4.26 -11.49
C SER A 37 -7.43 -3.90 -10.64
N GLY A 38 -7.64 -2.61 -10.37
CA GLY A 38 -8.67 -2.13 -9.44
C GLY A 38 -10.11 -2.33 -9.93
N THR A 39 -10.98 -2.72 -9.02
CA THR A 39 -12.45 -2.70 -9.22
C THR A 39 -13.02 -1.32 -8.87
N GLY A 40 -14.10 -0.92 -9.53
CA GLY A 40 -14.75 0.39 -9.31
C GLY A 40 -15.22 0.62 -7.86
N PRO A 41 -15.13 1.86 -7.34
CA PRO A 41 -15.53 2.21 -5.98
C PRO A 41 -17.03 2.00 -5.71
N SER A 42 -17.36 1.67 -4.46
CA SER A 42 -18.71 1.85 -3.94
C SER A 42 -18.89 3.28 -3.39
N PRO A 43 -20.07 3.91 -3.45
CA PRO A 43 -20.26 5.28 -2.98
C PRO A 43 -20.03 5.49 -1.48
N CYS A 44 -20.44 4.53 -0.65
CA CYS A 44 -20.32 4.53 0.81
C CYS A 44 -20.19 3.09 1.34
N ASP A 45 -19.84 2.92 2.61
CA ASP A 45 -19.68 1.62 3.25
C ASP A 45 -21.04 1.03 3.69
N ARG A 46 -21.06 -0.28 4.00
CA ARG A 46 -22.28 -1.00 4.40
C ARG A 46 -22.00 -1.77 5.69
N PRO A 47 -21.97 -1.09 6.86
CA PRO A 47 -21.52 -1.69 8.11
C PRO A 47 -22.22 -3.01 8.47
N GLY A 48 -23.53 -3.10 8.23
CA GLY A 48 -24.32 -4.31 8.49
C GLY A 48 -23.96 -5.53 7.62
N VAL A 49 -23.29 -5.31 6.48
CA VAL A 49 -22.77 -6.38 5.61
C VAL A 49 -21.27 -6.56 5.80
N ASP A 50 -20.54 -5.46 5.93
CA ASP A 50 -19.08 -5.44 5.99
C ASP A 50 -18.53 -6.03 7.29
N ILE A 51 -19.15 -5.69 8.44
CA ILE A 51 -18.67 -6.12 9.75
C ILE A 51 -18.75 -7.65 9.91
N PRO A 52 -19.87 -8.35 9.63
CA PRO A 52 -19.93 -9.81 9.73
C PRO A 52 -18.96 -10.52 8.79
N ARG A 53 -18.76 -10.01 7.57
CA ARG A 53 -17.82 -10.59 6.59
C ARG A 53 -16.38 -10.47 7.05
N TRP A 54 -15.99 -9.29 7.53
CA TRP A 54 -14.65 -9.07 8.07
C TRP A 54 -14.41 -9.86 9.35
N ALA A 55 -15.40 -9.95 10.25
CA ALA A 55 -15.33 -10.77 11.45
C ALA A 55 -15.15 -12.26 11.13
N ALA A 56 -15.85 -12.78 10.12
CA ALA A 56 -15.70 -14.17 9.69
C ALA A 56 -14.29 -14.46 9.13
N ALA A 57 -13.68 -13.51 8.43
CA ALA A 57 -12.33 -13.65 7.90
C ALA A 57 -11.25 -13.56 9.01
N THR A 58 -11.42 -12.65 9.97
CA THR A 58 -10.36 -12.30 10.94
C THR A 58 -10.52 -12.95 12.31
N GLY A 59 -11.73 -13.38 12.67
CA GLY A 59 -12.08 -13.78 14.04
C GLY A 59 -12.23 -12.59 15.00
N GLU A 60 -12.18 -11.34 14.52
CA GLU A 60 -12.32 -10.17 15.37
C GLU A 60 -13.77 -9.97 15.86
N PRO A 61 -13.98 -9.50 17.11
CA PRO A 61 -15.30 -9.26 17.65
C PRO A 61 -15.99 -8.10 16.91
N ALA A 62 -17.23 -8.32 16.45
CA ALA A 62 -18.02 -7.35 15.70
C ALA A 62 -18.14 -5.99 16.43
N ALA A 63 -18.21 -5.99 17.76
CA ALA A 63 -18.27 -4.77 18.56
C ALA A 63 -17.02 -3.88 18.39
N ARG A 64 -15.83 -4.47 18.22
CA ARG A 64 -14.60 -3.73 17.94
C ARG A 64 -14.62 -3.18 16.53
N LEU A 65 -15.02 -4.00 15.56
CA LEU A 65 -15.07 -3.61 14.14
C LEU A 65 -16.08 -2.49 13.87
N ALA A 66 -17.13 -2.40 14.68
CA ALA A 66 -18.12 -1.32 14.63
C ALA A 66 -17.56 0.05 15.03
N VAL A 67 -16.43 0.11 15.75
CA VAL A 67 -15.80 1.38 16.15
C VAL A 67 -15.22 2.08 14.92
N ARG A 68 -15.61 3.34 14.71
CA ARG A 68 -15.27 4.16 13.54
C ARG A 68 -13.94 4.91 13.72
N THR A 69 -12.90 4.21 14.18
CA THR A 69 -11.55 4.78 14.30
C THR A 69 -10.49 3.81 13.79
N ALA A 70 -9.51 4.33 13.06
CA ALA A 70 -8.46 3.50 12.44
C ALA A 70 -7.62 2.75 13.50
N ARG A 71 -7.42 3.34 14.68
CA ARG A 71 -6.67 2.68 15.78
C ARG A 71 -7.42 1.48 16.36
N ALA A 72 -8.75 1.55 16.47
CA ALA A 72 -9.53 0.54 17.18
C ALA A 72 -10.09 -0.56 16.27
N SER A 73 -10.28 -0.29 14.98
CA SER A 73 -10.92 -1.22 14.03
C SER A 73 -10.05 -1.39 12.78
N SER A 74 -9.63 -2.63 12.52
CA SER A 74 -8.89 -3.02 11.30
C SER A 74 -9.74 -2.80 10.05
N LEU A 75 -11.03 -3.20 10.09
CA LEU A 75 -11.98 -2.94 9.00
C LEU A 75 -12.06 -1.46 8.67
N PHE A 76 -12.27 -0.60 9.68
CA PHE A 76 -12.37 0.83 9.45
C PHE A 76 -11.05 1.40 8.91
N ARG A 77 -9.89 0.95 9.43
CA ARG A 77 -8.58 1.38 8.94
C ARG A 77 -8.41 1.08 7.46
N VAL A 78 -8.78 -0.12 7.02
CA VAL A 78 -8.66 -0.56 5.63
C VAL A 78 -9.60 0.24 4.72
N GLN A 79 -10.87 0.39 5.12
CA GLN A 79 -11.85 1.17 4.33
C GLN A 79 -11.47 2.66 4.29
N TYR A 80 -10.97 3.21 5.40
CA TYR A 80 -10.49 4.59 5.47
C TYR A 80 -9.23 4.81 4.62
N ALA A 81 -8.29 3.86 4.62
CA ALA A 81 -7.12 3.92 3.73
C ALA A 81 -7.57 3.96 2.26
N TYR A 82 -8.51 3.10 1.86
CA TYR A 82 -9.08 3.15 0.52
C TYR A 82 -9.74 4.51 0.21
N ALA A 83 -10.64 4.99 1.07
CA ALA A 83 -11.27 6.30 0.88
C ALA A 83 -10.24 7.45 0.78
N ARG A 84 -9.15 7.38 1.56
CA ARG A 84 -8.06 8.34 1.52
C ARG A 84 -7.31 8.31 0.19
N THR A 85 -7.04 7.14 -0.39
CA THR A 85 -6.45 7.05 -1.75
C THR A 85 -7.35 7.73 -2.78
N GLN A 86 -8.67 7.50 -2.72
CA GLN A 86 -9.63 8.15 -3.62
C GLN A 86 -9.68 9.67 -3.44
N ALA A 87 -9.56 10.14 -2.20
CA ALA A 87 -9.45 11.57 -1.91
C ALA A 87 -8.17 12.18 -2.49
N LEU A 88 -7.02 11.52 -2.33
CA LEU A 88 -5.74 11.98 -2.89
C LEU A 88 -5.79 12.07 -4.42
N LEU A 89 -6.36 11.08 -5.10
CA LEU A 89 -6.50 11.10 -6.56
C LEU A 89 -7.41 12.23 -7.04
N ARG A 90 -8.49 12.50 -6.31
CA ARG A 90 -9.39 13.63 -6.60
C ARG A 90 -8.68 14.97 -6.41
N TYR A 91 -8.07 15.19 -5.26
CA TYR A 91 -7.36 16.45 -4.96
C TYR A 91 -6.14 16.63 -5.85
N GLY A 92 -5.44 15.56 -6.21
CA GLY A 92 -4.35 15.59 -7.19
C GLY A 92 -4.80 16.20 -8.52
N ARG A 93 -5.95 15.75 -9.05
CA ARG A 93 -6.53 16.32 -10.27
C ARG A 93 -6.88 17.81 -10.11
N GLU A 94 -7.42 18.21 -8.96
CA GLU A 94 -7.74 19.61 -8.67
C GLU A 94 -6.49 20.51 -8.67
N VAL A 95 -5.34 20.00 -8.21
CA VAL A 95 -4.06 20.74 -8.21
C VAL A 95 -3.17 20.44 -9.41
N GLY A 96 -3.66 19.71 -10.43
CA GLY A 96 -2.92 19.38 -11.64
C GLY A 96 -1.81 18.33 -11.48
N VAL A 97 -1.82 17.53 -10.41
CA VAL A 97 -0.92 16.40 -10.18
C VAL A 97 -1.63 15.11 -10.53
N LEU A 98 -1.15 14.42 -11.56
CA LEU A 98 -1.63 13.08 -11.94
C LEU A 98 -0.64 12.00 -11.50
N PRO A 99 -1.14 10.78 -11.16
CA PRO A 99 -0.29 9.62 -10.94
C PRO A 99 0.65 9.39 -12.12
N ASP A 100 1.93 9.15 -11.83
CA ASP A 100 2.87 8.65 -12.83
C ASP A 100 3.83 7.63 -12.21
N ALA A 101 3.64 6.38 -12.58
CA ALA A 101 4.48 5.27 -12.14
C ALA A 101 5.96 5.44 -12.57
N GLY A 102 6.25 6.16 -13.66
CA GLY A 102 7.62 6.45 -14.11
C GLY A 102 8.40 7.36 -13.13
N CYS A 103 7.69 8.06 -12.25
CA CYS A 103 8.26 8.90 -11.20
C CYS A 103 8.35 8.21 -9.84
N VAL A 104 8.08 6.91 -9.75
CA VAL A 104 8.19 6.16 -8.50
C VAL A 104 9.66 6.03 -8.11
N ASP A 105 10.09 6.87 -7.18
CA ASP A 105 11.41 6.80 -6.57
C ASP A 105 11.33 6.01 -5.25
N VAL A 106 11.57 4.71 -5.34
CA VAL A 106 11.81 3.87 -4.16
C VAL A 106 13.32 3.74 -3.97
N GLU A 107 13.94 4.69 -3.28
CA GLU A 107 15.32 4.54 -2.83
C GLU A 107 15.31 3.75 -1.52
N GLY A 108 15.95 2.58 -1.50
CA GLY A 108 15.90 1.70 -0.32
C GLY A 108 16.65 0.38 -0.41
N ALA A 109 17.19 0.00 -1.57
CA ALA A 109 18.18 -1.07 -1.65
C ALA A 109 19.53 -0.43 -1.97
N VAL A 110 20.28 -0.07 -0.92
CA VAL A 110 21.70 0.26 -1.08
C VAL A 110 22.39 -1.03 -1.56
N PRO A 111 23.08 -1.05 -2.72
CA PRO A 111 23.88 -2.19 -3.10
C PRO A 111 24.98 -2.39 -2.06
N GLY A 112 24.87 -3.44 -1.23
CA GLY A 112 25.92 -3.84 -0.30
C GLY A 112 25.75 -3.44 1.18
N ALA A 113 24.60 -2.95 1.63
CA ALA A 113 24.36 -2.80 3.08
C ALA A 113 24.05 -4.16 3.73
N ASP A 114 24.69 -4.43 4.87
CA ASP A 114 24.43 -5.62 5.69
C ASP A 114 22.97 -5.65 6.20
N PRO A 115 22.38 -6.84 6.38
CA PRO A 115 21.00 -6.96 6.83
C PRO A 115 20.84 -6.38 8.23
N VAL A 116 19.89 -5.47 8.39
CA VAL A 116 19.34 -5.11 9.69
C VAL A 116 18.59 -6.35 10.24
N PRO A 117 18.91 -6.83 11.46
CA PRO A 117 18.17 -7.95 12.05
C PRO A 117 16.69 -7.59 12.27
N GLU A 118 15.80 -8.59 12.26
CA GLU A 118 14.33 -8.44 12.37
C GLU A 118 13.86 -7.62 13.59
N ALA A 119 14.71 -7.42 14.61
CA ALA A 119 14.45 -6.56 15.76
C ALA A 119 14.58 -5.04 15.48
N ALA A 120 14.98 -4.63 14.27
CA ALA A 120 15.24 -3.23 13.91
C ALA A 120 14.11 -2.55 13.11
N PHE A 121 12.86 -3.05 13.19
CA PHE A 121 11.70 -2.29 12.72
C PHE A 121 11.34 -1.10 13.65
N GLY A 122 12.20 -0.78 14.60
CA GLY A 122 12.12 0.38 15.47
C GLY A 122 13.50 1.00 15.69
N ALA A 123 13.60 2.31 15.44
CA ALA A 123 14.71 3.22 15.74
C ALA A 123 15.96 3.12 14.85
N GLY A 124 16.07 4.08 13.92
CA GLY A 124 17.28 4.38 13.15
C GLY A 124 17.10 5.57 12.21
N SER A 125 17.69 6.71 12.57
CA SER A 125 17.51 8.06 12.01
C SER A 125 18.16 8.29 10.63
N GLY A 126 17.52 9.12 9.79
CA GLY A 126 18.22 10.01 8.84
C GLY A 126 18.25 9.61 7.36
N GLY A 127 17.11 9.61 6.65
CA GLY A 127 17.02 9.41 5.20
C GLY A 127 15.58 9.27 4.66
N GLY A 128 14.68 10.10 5.20
CA GLY A 128 13.38 9.71 5.77
C GLY A 128 12.15 9.46 4.89
N GLY A 129 12.26 8.98 3.65
CA GLY A 129 11.06 8.73 2.82
C GLY A 129 11.08 7.50 1.91
N GLY A 130 12.26 7.15 1.39
CA GLY A 130 12.41 6.04 0.45
C GLY A 130 12.09 4.67 1.06
N GLY A 131 12.48 4.45 2.33
CA GLY A 131 12.21 3.20 3.04
C GLY A 131 10.72 2.90 3.26
N ARG A 132 9.89 3.91 3.50
CA ARG A 132 8.42 3.73 3.66
C ARG A 132 7.74 3.40 2.33
N SER A 133 8.17 4.06 1.26
CA SER A 133 7.72 3.75 -0.10
C SER A 133 8.12 2.31 -0.50
N ALA A 134 9.30 1.86 -0.07
CA ALA A 134 9.77 0.49 -0.32
C ALA A 134 8.96 -0.56 0.43
N ALA A 135 8.72 -0.32 1.72
CA ALA A 135 7.92 -1.22 2.55
C ALA A 135 6.49 -1.37 2.01
N LEU A 136 5.86 -0.24 1.62
CA LEU A 136 4.53 -0.27 0.99
C LEU A 136 4.56 -1.05 -0.33
N LEU A 137 5.51 -0.75 -1.23
CA LEU A 137 5.61 -1.44 -2.52
C LEU A 137 5.81 -2.95 -2.37
N ALA A 138 6.62 -3.38 -1.41
CA ALA A 138 6.83 -4.80 -1.12
C ALA A 138 5.53 -5.50 -0.72
N LEU A 139 4.74 -4.90 0.18
CA LEU A 139 3.43 -5.45 0.56
C LEU A 139 2.48 -5.51 -0.64
N LEU A 140 2.43 -4.46 -1.48
CA LEU A 140 1.58 -4.47 -2.67
C LEU A 140 1.99 -5.58 -3.65
N ALA A 141 3.28 -5.85 -3.80
CA ALA A 141 3.81 -6.93 -4.65
C ALA A 141 3.42 -8.33 -4.17
N ASP A 142 3.29 -8.53 -2.85
CA ASP A 142 2.94 -9.82 -2.26
C ASP A 142 1.46 -10.16 -2.37
N ARG A 143 0.61 -9.18 -2.69
CA ARG A 143 -0.85 -9.33 -2.72
C ARG A 143 -1.31 -10.57 -3.47
N ALA A 144 -0.76 -10.85 -4.66
CA ALA A 144 -1.18 -11.96 -5.52
C ALA A 144 -0.96 -13.34 -4.89
N ARG A 145 -0.05 -13.45 -3.92
CA ARG A 145 0.26 -14.70 -3.21
C ARG A 145 -0.69 -14.98 -2.04
N VAL A 146 -1.43 -13.98 -1.60
CA VAL A 146 -2.32 -14.07 -0.43
C VAL A 146 -3.74 -14.41 -0.87
N THR A 147 -4.11 -15.69 -0.76
CA THR A 147 -5.40 -16.20 -1.23
C THR A 147 -6.37 -16.56 -0.11
N GLU A 148 -5.87 -17.03 1.04
CA GLU A 148 -6.71 -17.41 2.18
C GLU A 148 -7.41 -16.19 2.80
N PRO A 149 -8.75 -16.22 3.04
CA PRO A 149 -9.51 -15.04 3.45
C PRO A 149 -8.97 -14.32 4.70
N GLY A 150 -8.61 -15.07 5.74
CA GLY A 150 -8.05 -14.48 6.96
C GLY A 150 -6.62 -13.97 6.83
N ALA A 151 -5.82 -14.58 5.94
CA ALA A 151 -4.51 -14.05 5.58
C ALA A 151 -4.67 -12.77 4.75
N LEU A 152 -5.62 -12.75 3.83
CA LEU A 152 -5.95 -11.60 3.01
C LEU A 152 -6.39 -10.41 3.85
N ALA A 153 -7.33 -10.59 4.78
CA ALA A 153 -7.79 -9.51 5.64
C ALA A 153 -6.65 -8.89 6.47
N ARG A 154 -5.77 -9.71 7.05
CA ARG A 154 -4.57 -9.24 7.76
C ARG A 154 -3.57 -8.54 6.84
N HIS A 155 -3.40 -9.04 5.62
CA HIS A 155 -2.54 -8.42 4.63
C HIS A 155 -3.06 -7.03 4.21
N LEU A 156 -4.37 -6.88 4.01
CA LEU A 156 -4.98 -5.58 3.71
C LEU A 156 -4.83 -4.59 4.87
N ASP A 157 -4.95 -5.04 6.12
CA ASP A 157 -4.70 -4.21 7.30
C ASP A 157 -3.22 -3.78 7.38
N ALA A 158 -2.28 -4.68 7.06
CA ALA A 158 -0.85 -4.36 6.96
C ALA A 158 -0.56 -3.33 5.84
N VAL A 159 -1.16 -3.50 4.66
CA VAL A 159 -1.09 -2.52 3.55
C VAL A 159 -1.64 -1.16 3.98
N ALA A 160 -2.79 -1.13 4.67
CA ALA A 160 -3.39 0.11 5.16
C ALA A 160 -2.49 0.82 6.18
N GLY A 161 -1.89 0.08 7.11
CA GLY A 161 -0.90 0.62 8.05
C GLY A 161 0.33 1.21 7.33
N ALA A 162 0.95 0.43 6.44
CA ALA A 162 2.10 0.89 5.66
C ALA A 162 1.78 2.09 4.77
N PHE A 163 0.55 2.18 4.25
CA PHE A 163 0.08 3.33 3.49
C PHE A 163 0.02 4.59 4.35
N PHE A 164 -0.48 4.53 5.58
CA PHE A 164 -0.49 5.70 6.47
C PHE A 164 0.94 6.11 6.88
N ASP A 165 1.82 5.15 7.20
CA ASP A 165 3.23 5.44 7.47
C ASP A 165 3.91 6.14 6.27
N PHE A 166 3.63 5.67 5.05
CA PHE A 166 4.10 6.30 3.82
C PHE A 166 3.49 7.68 3.60
N HIS A 167 2.18 7.83 3.77
CA HIS A 167 1.46 9.08 3.57
C HIS A 167 1.98 10.19 4.50
N ASP A 168 2.24 9.86 5.76
CA ASP A 168 2.67 10.82 6.77
C ASP A 168 4.15 11.20 6.60
N ALA A 169 5.00 10.26 6.18
CA ALA A 169 6.42 10.52 5.90
C ALA A 169 6.65 11.20 4.53
N CYS A 170 5.81 10.88 3.55
CA CYS A 170 5.93 11.30 2.15
C CYS A 170 4.58 11.80 1.62
N PRO A 171 4.15 13.03 1.95
CA PRO A 171 2.91 13.59 1.45
C PRO A 171 2.79 13.47 -0.08
N PRO A 172 1.72 12.84 -0.61
CA PRO A 172 1.55 12.66 -2.06
C PRO A 172 1.16 13.93 -2.82
N LEU A 173 0.63 14.94 -2.11
CA LEU A 173 0.19 16.20 -2.70
C LEU A 173 1.05 17.35 -2.16
N PRO A 174 1.34 18.36 -3.00
CA PRO A 174 2.05 19.56 -2.57
C PRO A 174 1.23 20.34 -1.54
N ALA A 175 1.92 21.02 -0.61
CA ALA A 175 1.30 21.87 0.41
C ALA A 175 1.83 23.31 0.38
N GLY A 176 0.93 24.28 0.59
CA GLY A 176 1.28 25.71 0.59
C GLY A 176 1.87 26.15 -0.75
N ASP A 177 3.07 26.73 -0.71
CA ASP A 177 3.80 27.21 -1.89
C ASP A 177 4.68 26.13 -2.55
N GLU A 178 4.62 24.88 -2.09
CA GLU A 178 5.36 23.78 -2.70
C GLU A 178 4.93 23.56 -4.15
N LYS A 179 5.91 23.48 -5.06
CA LYS A 179 5.63 23.26 -6.47
C LYS A 179 5.30 21.79 -6.75
N PRO A 180 4.22 21.50 -7.49
CA PRO A 180 3.97 20.18 -8.08
C PRO A 180 5.21 19.64 -8.81
N GLY A 181 5.51 18.35 -8.65
CA GLY A 181 6.74 17.77 -9.19
C GLY A 181 6.70 16.24 -9.33
N ALA A 182 7.77 15.66 -9.89
CA ALA A 182 7.89 14.23 -10.15
C ALA A 182 7.66 13.37 -8.89
N ALA A 183 8.22 13.78 -7.74
CA ALA A 183 8.01 13.09 -6.47
C ALA A 183 6.53 12.95 -6.11
N HIS A 184 5.74 14.02 -6.26
CA HIS A 184 4.29 13.98 -6.03
C HIS A 184 3.59 13.02 -6.98
N ARG A 185 3.94 13.04 -8.28
CA ARG A 185 3.35 12.10 -9.25
C ARG A 185 3.66 10.63 -8.92
N GLY A 186 4.90 10.34 -8.53
CA GLY A 186 5.31 8.99 -8.14
C GLY A 186 4.63 8.50 -6.87
N ARG A 187 4.54 9.36 -5.85
CA ARG A 187 3.81 9.08 -4.61
C ARG A 187 2.32 8.86 -4.86
N LEU A 188 1.73 9.65 -5.75
CA LEU A 188 0.33 9.52 -6.12
C LEU A 188 0.06 8.23 -6.93
N ALA A 189 1.02 7.78 -7.76
CA ALA A 189 0.96 6.45 -8.39
C ALA A 189 1.01 5.30 -7.38
N LEU A 190 1.81 5.42 -6.32
CA LEU A 190 1.82 4.43 -5.25
C LEU A 190 0.51 4.42 -4.44
N ALA A 191 -0.10 5.59 -4.23
CA ALA A 191 -1.42 5.71 -3.63
C ALA A 191 -2.52 5.10 -4.54
N GLU A 192 -2.43 5.28 -5.86
CA GLU A 192 -3.34 4.66 -6.84
C GLU A 192 -3.26 3.13 -6.80
N ALA A 193 -2.05 2.57 -6.86
CA ALA A 193 -1.83 1.12 -6.76
C ALA A 193 -2.32 0.56 -5.42
N THR A 194 -2.08 1.28 -4.31
CA THR A 194 -2.65 0.93 -3.00
C THR A 194 -4.17 0.85 -3.06
N GLY A 195 -4.82 1.87 -3.62
CA GLY A 195 -6.28 1.92 -3.76
C GLY A 195 -6.82 0.73 -4.56
N ALA A 196 -6.16 0.36 -5.66
CA ALA A 196 -6.54 -0.78 -6.49
C ALA A 196 -6.41 -2.12 -5.74
N VAL A 197 -5.29 -2.33 -5.03
CA VAL A 197 -5.06 -3.54 -4.20
C VAL A 197 -6.10 -3.67 -3.09
N LEU A 198 -6.39 -2.56 -2.39
CA LEU A 198 -7.41 -2.54 -1.35
C LEU A 198 -8.80 -2.83 -1.91
N ALA A 199 -9.20 -2.20 -3.02
CA ALA A 199 -10.49 -2.44 -3.66
C ALA A 199 -10.65 -3.91 -4.09
N GLY A 200 -9.64 -4.48 -4.76
CA GLY A 200 -9.66 -5.88 -5.20
C GLY A 200 -9.70 -6.86 -4.03
N GLY A 201 -8.95 -6.59 -2.96
CA GLY A 201 -8.96 -7.40 -1.74
C GLY A 201 -10.29 -7.34 -0.98
N LEU A 202 -10.84 -6.15 -0.79
CA LEU A 202 -12.14 -5.96 -0.16
C LEU A 202 -13.25 -6.66 -0.97
N ALA A 203 -13.24 -6.52 -2.30
CA ALA A 203 -14.20 -7.19 -3.17
C ALA A 203 -14.15 -8.72 -3.06
N GLN A 204 -12.96 -9.32 -2.96
CA GLN A 204 -12.79 -10.77 -2.76
C GLN A 204 -13.35 -11.26 -1.41
N LEU A 205 -13.29 -10.42 -0.37
CA LEU A 205 -13.90 -10.69 0.94
C LEU A 205 -15.40 -10.36 0.98
N GLY A 206 -15.96 -9.84 -0.12
CA GLY A 206 -17.31 -9.29 -0.16
C GLY A 206 -17.48 -8.05 0.72
N VAL A 207 -16.41 -7.35 1.07
CA VAL A 207 -16.48 -6.13 1.87
C VAL A 207 -16.50 -4.91 0.95
N THR A 208 -17.26 -3.91 1.32
CA THR A 208 -17.40 -2.68 0.54
C THR A 208 -16.11 -1.87 0.55
N ALA A 209 -15.72 -1.34 -0.62
CA ALA A 209 -14.63 -0.38 -0.79
C ALA A 209 -15.24 1.03 -1.02
N PRO A 210 -15.38 1.85 0.03
CA PRO A 210 -16.12 3.12 -0.04
C PRO A 210 -15.25 4.28 -0.56
N ALA A 211 -15.73 5.01 -1.56
CA ALA A 211 -15.05 6.19 -2.09
C ALA A 211 -14.94 7.33 -1.05
N ARG A 212 -15.83 7.34 -0.06
CA ARG A 212 -15.92 8.33 1.02
C ARG A 212 -16.41 7.66 2.31
N ILE A 213 -15.78 8.02 3.43
CA ILE A 213 -16.17 7.72 4.81
C ILE A 213 -15.99 9.01 5.62
#